data_AF-A0ABD2WBF6-F1
#
_entry.id   AF-A0ABD2WBF6-F1
#
_cell.length_a   1.000
_cell.length_b   1.000
_cell.length_c   1.000
_cell.angle_alpha   90.00
_cell.angle_beta   90.00
_cell.angle_gamma   90.00
#
_symmetry.space_group_name_H-M   'P 1'
#
loop_
_entity.id
_entity.type
_entity.pdbx_description
1 polymer ?
#
loop_
_entity_poly.entity_id
_entity_poly.type
_entity_poly.pdbx_seq_one_letter_code
_entity_poly.pdbx_strand_id
1 'polypeptide(L)'
;MTCYMRLFSNTHILRRGLHSSVSFKGHWNKDWMPNQYPESEEERKRSAKNYNLHESEYTPYKDDHGYGDYPKLPYLGVATRDPFYPYDNPEHRRNFNETLHAEIDMLGEDRYDAGMPSRFSKGYMLWAFVSVFGFLFGSCYLSILYLPSYQPVTAKQYPLDGKTHYTFETRK
;
A
#
# COMPACT_ATOMS: atom_id res chain seq x y z
N MET A 1 -58.03 27.25 -68.26
CA MET A 1 -56.56 27.30 -68.03
C MET A 1 -56.34 27.71 -66.58
N THR A 2 -55.61 26.88 -65.85
CA THR A 2 -55.69 26.69 -64.40
C THR A 2 -54.97 27.77 -63.60
N CYS A 3 -55.64 28.17 -62.52
CA CYS A 3 -55.26 29.17 -61.54
C CYS A 3 -54.34 28.57 -60.46
N TYR A 4 -53.33 29.35 -60.07
CA TYR A 4 -52.61 29.39 -58.78
C TYR A 4 -52.27 28.10 -58.01
N MET A 5 -50.96 27.88 -57.82
CA MET A 5 -50.44 27.40 -56.54
C MET A 5 -48.99 27.88 -56.36
N ARG A 6 -48.83 29.04 -55.71
CA ARG A 6 -47.58 29.44 -55.06
C ARG A 6 -47.50 28.66 -53.75
N LEU A 7 -46.77 27.55 -53.73
CA LEU A 7 -46.42 26.87 -52.47
C LEU A 7 -45.17 27.55 -51.90
N PHE A 8 -45.42 28.42 -50.93
CA PHE A 8 -44.40 28.91 -50.02
C PHE A 8 -43.87 27.76 -49.15
N SER A 9 -42.57 27.85 -48.86
CA SER A 9 -41.99 27.58 -47.55
C SER A 9 -42.05 26.14 -47.02
N ASN A 10 -40.91 25.45 -47.07
CA ASN A 10 -40.11 25.19 -45.85
C ASN A 10 -38.94 24.25 -46.17
N THR A 11 -37.85 24.79 -46.71
CA THR A 11 -36.53 24.10 -46.68
C THR A 11 -35.83 24.25 -45.33
N HIS A 12 -36.47 24.87 -44.33
CA HIS A 12 -35.93 25.11 -43.00
C HIS A 12 -35.94 23.90 -42.05
N ILE A 13 -36.51 22.75 -42.45
CA ILE A 13 -36.74 21.64 -41.49
C ILE A 13 -35.70 20.52 -41.61
N LEU A 14 -34.92 20.42 -42.69
CA LEU A 14 -33.95 19.33 -42.86
C LEU A 14 -32.58 19.55 -42.17
N ARG A 15 -32.45 20.56 -41.29
CA ARG A 15 -31.16 20.91 -40.64
C ARG A 15 -31.09 20.71 -39.13
N ARG A 16 -32.01 19.96 -38.52
CA ARG A 16 -32.00 19.70 -37.06
C ARG A 16 -31.99 18.21 -36.69
N GLY A 17 -31.15 17.44 -37.38
CA GLY A 17 -30.86 16.04 -37.03
C GLY A 17 -29.43 15.80 -36.55
N LEU A 18 -28.57 16.81 -36.49
CA LEU A 18 -27.35 16.73 -35.69
C LEU A 18 -27.80 16.91 -34.24
N HIS A 19 -28.02 15.79 -33.55
CA HIS A 19 -27.78 15.76 -32.12
C HIS A 19 -26.41 16.42 -31.95
N SER A 20 -26.39 17.69 -31.52
CA SER A 20 -25.32 18.13 -30.65
C SER A 20 -25.50 17.24 -29.43
N SER A 21 -24.90 16.05 -29.46
CA SER A 21 -24.20 15.61 -28.29
C SER A 21 -23.26 16.78 -28.01
N VAL A 22 -23.74 17.71 -27.18
CA VAL A 22 -22.86 18.40 -26.26
C VAL A 22 -22.29 17.23 -25.49
N SER A 23 -21.22 16.64 -26.06
CA SER A 23 -20.37 15.73 -25.33
C SER A 23 -20.10 16.54 -24.09
N PHE A 24 -20.64 16.07 -22.98
CA PHE A 24 -20.29 16.60 -21.69
C PHE A 24 -18.79 16.35 -21.64
N LYS A 25 -18.01 17.34 -22.10
CA LYS A 25 -16.57 17.42 -21.92
C LYS A 25 -16.40 17.64 -20.43
N GLY A 26 -16.74 16.62 -19.64
CA GLY A 26 -16.13 16.39 -18.36
C GLY A 26 -14.65 16.55 -18.65
N HIS A 27 -14.13 17.65 -18.15
CA HIS A 27 -12.87 18.33 -18.40
C HIS A 27 -11.61 17.50 -18.12
N TRP A 28 -11.71 16.17 -18.15
CA TRP A 28 -10.57 15.27 -18.18
C TRP A 28 -9.89 15.44 -19.52
N ASN A 29 -8.91 16.34 -19.52
CA ASN A 29 -8.16 16.72 -20.69
C ASN A 29 -7.19 15.59 -21.03
N LYS A 30 -7.27 15.04 -22.24
CA LYS A 30 -6.40 13.93 -22.70
C LYS A 30 -4.91 14.28 -22.58
N ASP A 31 -4.61 15.57 -22.63
CA ASP A 31 -3.27 16.13 -22.47
C ASP A 31 -2.63 15.80 -21.10
N TRP A 32 -3.44 15.49 -20.08
CA TRP A 32 -2.98 15.12 -18.73
C TRP A 32 -3.01 13.62 -18.47
N MET A 33 -3.34 12.80 -19.47
CA MET A 33 -3.23 11.36 -19.33
C MET A 33 -1.75 10.94 -19.35
N PRO A 34 -1.38 9.95 -18.51
CA PRO A 34 -0.09 9.29 -18.63
C PRO A 34 0.10 8.72 -20.05
N ASN A 35 1.32 8.86 -20.58
CA ASN A 35 1.73 8.34 -21.87
C ASN A 35 2.67 7.14 -21.72
N GLN A 36 3.13 6.64 -22.87
CA GLN A 36 4.16 5.61 -22.95
C GLN A 36 5.50 6.13 -22.42
N TYR A 37 6.42 5.21 -22.13
CA TYR A 37 7.75 5.55 -21.64
C TYR A 37 8.46 6.56 -22.57
N PRO A 38 8.99 7.68 -22.04
CA PRO A 38 9.63 8.71 -22.86
C PRO A 38 11.01 8.23 -23.33
N GLU A 39 11.18 8.04 -24.63
CA GLU A 39 12.46 7.66 -25.23
C GLU A 39 13.31 8.88 -25.58
N SER A 40 12.65 9.98 -25.99
CA SER A 40 13.31 11.23 -26.38
C SER A 40 13.44 12.22 -25.21
N GLU A 41 14.48 13.05 -25.26
CA GLU A 41 14.65 14.14 -24.28
C GLU A 41 13.51 15.15 -24.35
N GLU A 42 12.97 15.43 -25.54
CA GLU A 42 11.83 16.34 -25.70
C GLU A 42 10.54 15.78 -25.07
N GLU A 43 10.34 14.48 -25.19
CA GLU A 43 9.21 13.77 -24.57
C GLU A 43 9.37 13.73 -23.05
N ARG A 44 10.60 13.54 -22.56
CA ARG A 44 10.94 13.63 -21.15
C ARG A 44 10.61 15.01 -20.58
N LYS A 45 10.95 16.09 -21.28
CA LYS A 45 10.63 17.48 -20.87
C LYS A 45 9.13 17.75 -20.87
N ARG A 46 8.42 17.24 -21.88
CA ARG A 46 6.95 17.34 -21.95
C ARG A 46 6.27 16.58 -20.81
N SER A 47 6.75 15.38 -20.50
CA SER A 47 6.24 14.55 -19.40
C SER A 47 6.50 15.21 -18.05
N ALA A 48 7.72 15.70 -17.80
CA ALA A 48 8.05 16.46 -16.60
C ALA A 48 7.10 17.64 -16.38
N LYS A 49 6.82 18.40 -17.44
CA LYS A 49 5.88 19.52 -17.41
C LYS A 49 4.44 19.09 -17.12
N ASN A 50 3.98 17.97 -17.68
CA ASN A 50 2.64 17.42 -17.41
C ASN A 50 2.44 17.05 -15.94
N TYR A 51 3.50 16.58 -15.28
CA TYR A 51 3.52 16.17 -13.88
C TYR A 51 3.93 17.30 -12.91
N ASN A 52 4.05 18.55 -13.40
CA ASN A 52 4.50 19.71 -12.63
C ASN A 52 5.87 19.50 -11.93
N LEU A 53 6.75 18.70 -12.51
CA LEU A 53 8.10 18.43 -12.01
C LEU A 53 9.15 19.17 -12.82
N HIS A 54 10.27 19.51 -12.19
CA HIS A 54 11.42 20.05 -12.90
C HIS A 54 12.12 18.96 -13.74
N GLU A 55 12.70 19.31 -14.89
CA GLU A 55 13.33 18.36 -15.81
C GLU A 55 14.48 17.55 -15.17
N SER A 56 15.12 18.09 -14.13
CA SER A 56 16.18 17.41 -13.38
C SER A 56 15.66 16.44 -12.31
N GLU A 57 14.43 16.64 -11.83
CA GLU A 57 13.81 15.82 -10.79
C GLU A 57 13.00 14.68 -11.41
N TYR A 58 12.49 14.88 -12.62
CA TYR A 58 11.74 13.88 -13.35
C TYR A 58 12.63 12.71 -13.79
N THR A 59 12.38 11.56 -13.17
CA THR A 59 12.97 10.28 -13.54
C THR A 59 11.84 9.27 -13.73
N PRO A 60 11.60 8.73 -14.94
CA PRO A 60 10.57 7.71 -15.15
C PRO A 60 11.00 6.36 -14.57
N TYR A 61 10.04 5.47 -14.32
CA TYR A 61 10.34 4.06 -14.04
C TYR A 61 10.91 3.37 -15.28
N LYS A 62 11.72 2.33 -15.08
CA LYS A 62 12.18 1.48 -16.18
C LYS A 62 10.99 0.77 -16.84
N ASP A 63 11.01 0.63 -18.16
CA ASP A 63 9.93 0.10 -19.00
C ASP A 63 9.63 -1.42 -18.85
N ASP A 64 9.95 -2.01 -17.70
CA ASP A 64 9.75 -3.46 -17.47
C ASP A 64 8.37 -3.76 -16.86
N HIS A 65 7.76 -2.78 -16.18
CA HIS A 65 6.61 -2.98 -15.29
C HIS A 65 5.33 -2.29 -15.75
N GLY A 66 5.32 -1.66 -16.93
CA GLY A 66 4.13 -1.03 -17.50
C GLY A 66 3.72 0.29 -16.85
N TYR A 67 4.64 0.99 -16.17
CA TYR A 67 4.37 2.30 -15.56
C TYR A 67 4.27 3.45 -16.59
N GLY A 68 4.77 3.26 -17.81
CA GLY A 68 4.75 4.29 -18.85
C GLY A 68 5.64 5.49 -18.50
N ASP A 69 5.10 6.71 -18.64
CA ASP A 69 5.75 7.98 -18.29
C ASP A 69 5.62 8.39 -16.81
N TYR A 70 5.12 7.52 -15.93
CA TYR A 70 4.88 7.91 -14.54
C TYR A 70 6.21 8.21 -13.81
N PRO A 71 6.30 9.32 -13.04
CA PRO A 71 7.53 9.69 -12.34
C PRO A 71 7.82 8.77 -11.15
N LYS A 72 9.08 8.35 -11.04
CA LYS A 72 9.62 7.62 -9.89
C LYS A 72 9.99 8.60 -8.78
N LEU A 73 9.02 8.85 -7.92
CA LEU A 73 9.22 9.64 -6.70
C LEU A 73 10.03 8.88 -5.64
N PRO A 74 10.66 9.57 -4.67
CA PRO A 74 11.34 8.92 -3.56
C PRO A 74 10.35 8.08 -2.74
N TYR A 75 10.80 6.92 -2.26
CA TYR A 75 9.99 5.98 -1.47
C TYR A 75 9.90 6.44 -0.01
N LEU A 76 9.12 7.49 0.23
CA LEU A 76 8.90 8.09 1.54
C LEU A 76 7.41 8.05 1.87
N GLY A 77 7.09 7.60 3.09
CA GLY A 77 5.73 7.55 3.59
C GLY A 77 5.20 8.94 3.94
N VAL A 78 3.87 9.07 3.95
CA VAL A 78 3.17 10.33 4.29
C VAL A 78 3.55 10.83 5.69
N ALA A 79 3.84 9.93 6.64
CA ALA A 79 4.25 10.27 7.99
C ALA A 79 5.55 11.07 8.09
N THR A 80 6.43 10.99 7.08
CA THR A 80 7.71 11.72 7.05
C THR A 80 7.50 13.22 6.75
N ARG A 81 6.34 13.59 6.19
CA ARG A 81 6.01 14.98 5.85
C ARG A 81 5.70 15.79 7.11
N ASP A 82 5.95 17.10 7.05
CA ASP A 82 5.75 18.01 8.18
C ASP A 82 4.27 18.05 8.62
N PRO A 83 3.92 17.60 9.83
CA PRO A 83 2.53 17.59 10.30
C PRO A 83 1.95 19.00 10.53
N PHE A 84 2.76 20.04 10.65
CA PHE A 84 2.30 21.40 10.96
C PHE A 84 2.04 22.26 9.72
N TYR A 85 2.46 21.80 8.55
CA TYR A 85 2.20 22.51 7.31
C TYR A 85 0.70 22.42 6.95
N PRO A 86 0.04 23.55 6.59
CA PRO A 86 -1.37 23.57 6.24
C PRO A 86 -1.60 23.02 4.82
N TYR A 87 -1.63 21.70 4.67
CA TYR A 87 -1.91 21.04 3.41
C TYR A 87 -3.34 21.28 2.92
N ASP A 88 -3.53 21.33 1.61
CA ASP A 88 -4.87 21.37 0.99
C ASP A 88 -5.69 20.12 1.38
N ASN A 89 -5.04 18.96 1.41
CA ASN A 89 -5.61 17.69 1.84
C ASN A 89 -4.91 17.22 3.13
N PRO A 90 -5.36 17.66 4.32
CA PRO A 90 -4.68 17.39 5.58
C PRO A 90 -4.64 15.89 5.93
N GLU A 91 -5.68 15.13 5.61
CA GLU A 91 -5.75 13.67 5.86
C GLU A 91 -4.63 12.90 5.16
N HIS A 92 -4.17 13.37 4.00
CA HIS A 92 -3.13 12.70 3.21
C HIS A 92 -1.81 13.50 3.20
N ARG A 93 -1.74 14.60 3.97
CA ARG A 93 -0.64 15.56 4.04
C ARG A 93 -0.06 15.93 2.67
N ARG A 94 -0.92 16.26 1.71
CA ARG A 94 -0.54 16.60 0.32
C ARG A 94 -1.22 17.86 -0.18
N ASN A 95 -0.59 18.51 -1.15
CA ASN A 95 -1.13 19.69 -1.80
C ASN A 95 -1.88 19.34 -3.10
N PHE A 96 -2.69 20.27 -3.57
CA PHE A 96 -3.33 20.20 -4.88
C PHE A 96 -2.26 20.26 -5.98
N ASN A 97 -2.46 19.48 -7.06
CA ASN A 97 -1.52 19.33 -8.18
C ASN A 97 -0.12 18.79 -7.84
N GLU A 98 0.06 18.21 -6.65
CA GLU A 98 1.26 17.42 -6.36
C GLU A 98 1.19 16.05 -7.04
N THR A 99 2.32 15.58 -7.57
CA THR A 99 2.45 14.22 -8.10
C THR A 99 2.38 13.18 -6.98
N LEU A 100 1.58 12.14 -7.20
CA LEU A 100 1.44 11.04 -6.23
C LEU A 100 2.50 9.97 -6.47
N HIS A 101 2.91 9.27 -5.42
CA HIS A 101 3.74 8.08 -5.59
C HIS A 101 2.94 6.96 -6.27
N ALA A 102 3.59 6.09 -7.05
CA ALA A 102 2.91 4.98 -7.73
C ALA A 102 2.24 4.02 -6.73
N GLU A 103 2.93 3.73 -5.63
CA GLU A 103 2.47 2.90 -4.50
C GLU A 103 1.96 3.76 -3.33
N ILE A 104 1.18 4.80 -3.63
CA ILE A 104 0.63 5.69 -2.59
C ILE A 104 -0.33 4.96 -1.64
N ASP A 105 -0.94 3.86 -2.11
CA ASP A 105 -1.77 2.98 -1.29
C ASP A 105 -0.98 2.41 -0.12
N MET A 106 0.24 1.92 -0.36
CA MET A 106 1.13 1.35 0.66
C MET A 106 1.79 2.40 1.56
N LEU A 107 2.06 3.58 1.02
CA LEU A 107 2.74 4.69 1.70
C LEU A 107 1.80 5.62 2.50
N GLY A 108 0.51 5.28 2.56
CA GLY A 108 -0.48 5.99 3.38
C GLY A 108 -0.10 6.03 4.87
N GLU A 109 -0.57 7.05 5.58
CA GLU A 109 -0.32 7.25 7.01
C GLU A 109 -0.84 6.08 7.88
N ASP A 110 -1.82 5.33 7.37
CA ASP A 110 -2.41 4.16 8.03
C ASP A 110 -1.65 2.85 7.80
N ARG A 111 -0.62 2.84 6.92
CA ARG A 111 0.07 1.62 6.49
C ARG A 111 1.57 1.62 6.82
N TYR A 112 2.44 1.81 5.84
CA TYR A 112 3.88 1.62 5.99
C TYR A 112 4.63 2.96 6.01
N ASP A 113 5.25 3.25 7.15
CA ASP A 113 6.05 4.46 7.35
C ASP A 113 7.47 4.32 6.78
N ALA A 114 7.58 4.41 5.46
CA ALA A 114 8.87 4.44 4.78
C ALA A 114 9.63 5.75 5.06
N GLY A 115 10.92 5.65 5.40
CA GLY A 115 11.80 6.81 5.56
C GLY A 115 11.78 7.50 6.94
N MET A 116 10.90 7.07 7.85
CA MET A 116 10.88 7.62 9.21
C MET A 116 12.18 7.31 9.97
N PRO A 117 12.77 8.30 10.68
CA PRO A 117 14.02 8.10 11.40
C PRO A 117 13.81 7.16 12.59
N SER A 118 14.42 5.98 12.54
CA SER A 118 14.40 5.03 13.66
C SER A 118 15.41 5.43 14.72
N ARG A 119 15.00 5.45 16.01
CA ARG A 119 15.91 5.70 17.15
C ARG A 119 17.08 4.72 17.20
N PHE A 120 16.83 3.45 16.84
CA PHE A 120 17.83 2.38 16.79
C PHE A 120 17.95 1.81 15.39
N SER A 121 19.13 1.30 15.03
CA SER A 121 19.32 0.59 13.76
C SER A 121 18.42 -0.63 13.66
N LYS A 122 17.86 -0.91 12.47
CA LYS A 122 16.97 -2.06 12.22
C LYS A 122 17.64 -3.39 12.59
N GLY A 123 18.93 -3.53 12.31
CA GLY A 123 19.69 -4.72 12.69
C GLY A 123 19.80 -4.89 14.21
N TYR A 124 19.99 -3.79 14.95
CA TYR A 124 20.02 -3.82 16.41
C TYR A 124 18.67 -4.27 16.99
N MET A 125 17.56 -3.70 16.49
CA MET A 125 16.21 -4.09 16.93
C MET A 125 15.94 -5.58 16.67
N LEU A 126 16.32 -6.09 15.49
CA LEU A 126 16.18 -7.50 15.14
C LEU A 126 17.02 -8.40 16.08
N TRP A 127 18.29 -8.05 16.32
CA TRP A 127 19.15 -8.82 17.21
C TRP A 127 18.69 -8.77 18.67
N ALA A 128 18.18 -7.63 19.14
CA ALA A 128 17.60 -7.53 20.47
C ALA A 128 16.35 -8.41 20.61
N PHE A 129 15.49 -8.44 19.60
CA PHE A 129 14.32 -9.32 19.58
C PHE A 129 14.75 -10.79 19.59
N VAL A 130 15.63 -11.19 18.66
CA VAL A 130 16.11 -12.57 18.54
C VAL A 130 16.89 -13.00 19.78
N SER A 131 17.66 -12.13 20.42
CA SER A 131 18.42 -12.49 21.62
C SER A 131 17.53 -12.75 22.82
N VAL A 132 16.49 -11.94 23.04
CA VAL A 132 15.54 -12.13 24.14
C VAL A 132 14.76 -13.43 23.96
N PHE A 133 14.19 -13.67 22.78
CA PHE A 133 13.45 -14.90 22.52
C PHE A 133 14.37 -16.12 22.44
N GLY A 134 15.55 -15.98 21.83
CA GLY A 134 16.56 -17.04 21.79
C GLY A 134 17.02 -17.44 23.19
N PHE A 135 17.22 -16.47 24.08
CA PHE A 135 17.55 -16.74 25.48
C PHE A 135 16.38 -17.39 26.23
N LEU A 136 15.16 -16.88 26.07
CA LEU A 136 13.97 -17.44 26.71
C LEU A 136 13.75 -18.90 26.30
N PHE A 137 13.68 -19.18 24.99
CA PHE A 137 13.48 -20.55 24.50
C PHE A 137 14.69 -21.44 24.77
N GLY A 138 15.91 -20.91 24.64
CA GLY A 138 17.13 -21.65 24.94
C GLY A 138 17.21 -22.05 26.41
N SER A 139 16.90 -21.14 27.34
CA SER A 139 16.89 -21.43 28.78
C SER A 139 15.79 -22.42 29.16
N CYS A 140 14.59 -22.30 28.59
CA CYS A 140 13.53 -23.31 28.76
C CYS A 140 14.00 -24.70 28.30
N TYR A 141 14.60 -24.81 27.12
CA TYR A 141 15.10 -26.08 26.60
C TYR A 141 16.20 -26.67 27.49
N LEU A 142 17.18 -25.87 27.89
CA LEU A 142 18.26 -26.29 28.79
C LEU A 142 17.72 -26.71 30.17
N SER A 143 16.71 -26.02 30.70
CA SER A 143 16.09 -26.36 31.99
C SER A 143 15.46 -27.75 31.97
N ILE A 144 14.80 -28.13 30.86
CA ILE A 144 14.20 -29.46 30.72
C ILE A 144 15.28 -30.55 30.68
N LEU A 145 16.40 -30.28 29.99
CA LEU A 145 17.46 -31.26 29.82
C LEU A 145 18.29 -31.49 31.08
N TYR A 146 18.68 -30.40 31.76
CA TYR A 146 19.69 -30.46 32.82
C TYR A 146 19.12 -30.28 34.22
N LEU A 147 17.97 -29.61 34.36
CA LEU A 147 17.36 -29.27 35.64
C LEU A 147 15.85 -29.59 35.65
N PRO A 148 15.45 -30.85 35.35
CA PRO A 148 14.04 -31.20 35.40
C PRO A 148 13.54 -31.00 36.84
N SER A 149 12.66 -30.03 37.01
CA SER A 149 12.00 -29.78 38.29
C SER A 149 10.88 -30.79 38.46
N TYR A 150 10.97 -31.64 39.48
CA TYR A 150 9.91 -32.55 39.88
C TYR A 150 9.66 -32.42 41.38
N GLN A 151 8.42 -32.68 41.79
CA GLN A 151 8.08 -32.78 43.20
C GLN A 151 8.62 -34.11 43.74
N PRO A 152 9.24 -34.16 44.93
CA PRO A 152 9.80 -35.38 45.50
C PRO A 152 8.69 -36.28 46.08
N VAL A 153 7.74 -36.65 45.24
CA VAL A 153 6.62 -37.53 45.54
C VAL A 153 6.72 -38.78 44.68
N THR A 154 6.29 -39.91 45.22
CA THR A 154 6.20 -41.14 44.45
C THR A 154 5.16 -41.00 43.35
N ALA A 155 5.29 -41.82 42.29
CA ALA A 155 4.30 -41.85 41.22
C ALA A 155 2.90 -42.16 41.79
N LYS A 156 1.91 -41.43 41.31
CA LYS A 156 0.51 -41.60 41.75
C LYS A 156 0.08 -43.05 41.53
N GLN A 157 -0.31 -43.70 42.61
CA GLN A 157 -0.79 -45.08 42.58
C GLN A 157 -2.27 -45.08 42.20
N TYR A 158 -2.65 -45.95 41.26
CA TYR A 158 -4.03 -46.18 40.86
C TYR A 158 -4.43 -47.61 41.27
N PRO A 159 -5.69 -47.86 41.67
CA PRO A 159 -6.15 -49.22 41.88
C PRO A 159 -6.19 -49.95 40.53
N LEU A 160 -5.26 -50.88 40.31
CA LEU A 160 -5.27 -51.81 39.19
C LEU A 160 -5.45 -53.23 39.70
N ASP A 161 -6.18 -54.03 38.93
CA ASP A 161 -6.42 -55.43 39.27
C ASP A 161 -5.09 -56.19 39.33
N GLY A 162 -4.85 -56.89 40.44
CA GLY A 162 -3.62 -57.66 40.66
C GLY A 162 -2.36 -56.90 41.07
N LYS A 163 -2.41 -55.57 41.31
CA LYS A 163 -1.25 -54.79 41.78
C LYS A 163 -1.48 -54.18 43.16
N THR A 164 -0.98 -54.85 44.19
CA THR A 164 -1.02 -54.34 45.58
C THR A 164 0.07 -53.29 45.80
N HIS A 165 -0.34 -52.13 46.30
CA HIS A 165 0.53 -50.95 46.43
C HIS A 165 0.94 -50.63 47.88
N TYR A 166 0.50 -51.45 48.84
CA TYR A 166 0.76 -51.29 50.27
C TYR A 166 1.47 -52.53 50.85
N THR A 167 2.33 -52.32 51.84
CA THR A 167 3.11 -53.36 52.52
C THR A 167 2.48 -53.82 53.84
N PHE A 168 1.35 -53.24 54.24
CA PHE A 168 0.69 -53.61 55.50
C PHE A 168 0.13 -55.03 55.40
N GLU A 169 0.36 -55.83 56.45
CA GLU A 169 -0.29 -57.13 56.55
C GLU A 169 -1.80 -56.94 56.70
N THR A 170 -2.58 -57.66 55.91
CA THR A 170 -4.02 -57.74 56.11
C THR A 170 -4.25 -58.43 57.44
N ARG A 171 -4.93 -57.75 58.38
CA ARG A 171 -5.30 -58.36 59.66
C ARG A 171 -6.09 -59.66 59.37
N LYS A 172 -5.54 -60.78 59.85
CA LYS A 172 -6.16 -62.11 59.75
C LYS A 172 -7.51 -62.14 60.48
#